data_AF-A0A428ZX70-F1
#
_entry.id   AF-A0A428ZX70-F1
#
_cell.length_a   1.000
_cell.length_b   1.000
_cell.length_c   1.000
_cell.angle_alpha   90.00
_cell.angle_beta   90.00
_cell.angle_gamma   90.00
#
_symmetry.space_group_name_H-M   'P 1'
#
loop_
_entity.id
_entity.type
_entity.pdbx_description
1 polymer ?
#
loop_
_entity_poly.entity_id
_entity_poly.type
_entity_poly.pdbx_seq_one_letter_code
_entity_poly.pdbx_strand_id
1 'polypeptide(L)'
;MSANQRLVVMLYALHPTDRSGAVLETAANLAKLVGMAPPVFSRTRKQVIEAGWLEETERLGHIKYYRLDPKRMGENVVVPLRRAT
;
A
#
# COMPACT_ATOMS: atom_id res chain seq x y z
N MET A 1 -6.27 14.36 5.85
CA MET A 1 -5.02 13.74 5.37
C MET A 1 -3.88 14.74 5.44
N SER A 2 -2.77 14.40 6.10
CA SER A 2 -1.56 15.24 6.13
C SER A 2 -0.79 15.20 4.80
N ALA A 3 0.22 16.07 4.64
CA ALA A 3 1.10 16.04 3.47
C ALA A 3 1.82 14.69 3.32
N ASN A 4 2.38 14.16 4.41
CA ASN A 4 3.05 12.86 4.40
C ASN A 4 2.08 11.70 4.09
N GLN A 5 0.84 11.75 4.61
CA GLN A 5 -0.16 10.75 4.28
C GLN A 5 -0.53 10.78 2.80
N ARG A 6 -0.69 11.98 2.19
CA ARG A 6 -0.90 12.13 0.75
C ARG A 6 0.28 11.58 -0.05
N LEU A 7 1.51 11.88 0.35
CA LEU A 7 2.71 11.39 -0.31
C LEU A 7 2.80 9.86 -0.28
N VAL A 8 2.49 9.23 0.86
CA VAL A 8 2.46 7.77 0.96
C VAL A 8 1.36 7.18 0.07
N VAL A 9 0.14 7.74 0.05
CA VAL A 9 -0.92 7.26 -0.84
C VAL A 9 -0.52 7.40 -2.31
N MET A 10 0.04 8.55 -2.71
CA MET A 10 0.54 8.78 -4.06
C MET A 10 1.66 7.80 -4.44
N LEU A 11 2.56 7.50 -3.51
CA LEU A 11 3.59 6.48 -3.72
C LEU A 11 2.96 5.13 -4.10
N TYR A 12 1.99 4.65 -3.32
CA TYR A 12 1.31 3.38 -3.62
C TYR A 12 0.47 3.43 -4.91
N ALA A 13 -0.02 4.60 -5.32
CA ALA A 13 -0.76 4.78 -6.57
C ALA A 13 0.13 4.73 -7.82
N LEU A 14 1.40 5.12 -7.69
CA LEU A 14 2.32 5.27 -8.81
C LEU A 14 3.37 4.15 -8.90
N HIS A 15 3.53 3.35 -7.85
CA HIS A 15 4.52 2.28 -7.84
C HIS A 15 4.04 1.07 -8.65
N PRO A 16 4.94 0.36 -9.34
CA PRO A 16 4.58 -0.91 -9.98
C PRO A 16 3.95 -1.88 -8.99
N THR A 17 2.88 -2.53 -9.42
CA THR A 17 2.14 -3.52 -8.64
C THR A 17 2.16 -4.88 -9.33
N ASP A 18 2.00 -5.94 -8.54
CA ASP A 18 1.73 -7.27 -9.07
C ASP A 18 0.28 -7.42 -9.56
N ARG A 19 -0.11 -8.65 -9.93
CA ARG A 19 -1.48 -8.99 -10.38
C ARG A 19 -2.55 -8.76 -9.31
N SER A 20 -2.18 -8.72 -8.03
CA SER A 20 -3.08 -8.45 -6.91
C SER A 20 -3.21 -6.95 -6.60
N GLY A 21 -2.42 -6.10 -7.26
CA GLY A 21 -2.32 -4.67 -6.95
C GLY A 21 -1.34 -4.38 -5.81
N ALA A 22 -0.59 -5.36 -5.32
CA ALA A 22 0.35 -5.19 -4.23
C ALA A 22 1.65 -4.57 -4.71
N VAL A 23 2.15 -3.60 -3.94
CA VAL A 23 3.48 -3.00 -4.11
C VAL A 23 4.49 -3.94 -3.47
N LEU A 24 5.22 -4.70 -4.30
CA LEU A 24 6.22 -5.70 -3.89
C LEU A 24 7.56 -5.08 -3.51
N GLU A 25 7.52 -4.10 -2.61
CA GLU A 25 8.71 -3.34 -2.19
C GLU A 25 8.79 -3.21 -0.66
N THR A 26 10.02 -3.19 -0.13
CA THR A 26 10.22 -3.12 1.32
C THR A 26 9.91 -1.72 1.85
N ALA A 27 9.49 -1.66 3.12
CA ALA A 27 9.25 -0.37 3.78
C ALA A 27 10.48 0.55 3.78
N ALA A 28 11.68 -0.03 3.85
CA ALA A 28 12.94 0.71 3.83
C ALA A 28 13.20 1.36 2.45
N ASN A 29 12.98 0.62 1.37
CA ASN A 29 13.15 1.14 0.01
C ASN A 29 12.09 2.19 -0.33
N LEU A 30 10.83 1.94 0.05
CA LEU A 30 9.75 2.92 -0.09
C LEU A 30 10.03 4.20 0.70
N ALA A 31 10.51 4.09 1.94
CA ALA A 31 10.89 5.25 2.75
C ALA A 31 12.01 6.06 2.10
N LYS A 32 13.04 5.39 1.56
CA LYS A 32 14.13 6.02 0.82
C LYS A 32 13.62 6.78 -0.41
N LEU A 33 12.69 6.20 -1.15
CA LEU A 33 12.13 6.80 -2.37
C LEU A 33 11.39 8.11 -2.10
N VAL A 34 10.69 8.22 -0.96
CA VAL A 34 9.98 9.45 -0.56
C VAL A 34 10.79 10.35 0.38
N GLY A 35 12.08 10.09 0.57
CA GLY A 35 12.97 10.90 1.41
C GLY A 35 12.60 10.89 2.90
N MET A 36 11.98 9.81 3.40
CA MET A 36 11.56 9.68 4.79
C MET A 36 12.48 8.75 5.59
N ALA A 37 12.67 9.05 6.87
CA ALA A 37 13.25 8.08 7.80
C ALA A 37 12.32 6.85 7.93
N PRO A 38 12.85 5.61 7.98
CA PRO A 38 12.03 4.40 8.03
C PRO A 38 10.96 4.35 9.15
N PRO A 39 11.22 4.85 10.38
CA PRO A 39 10.19 4.92 11.42
C PRO A 39 9.07 5.92 11.11
N VAL A 40 9.38 7.03 10.44
CA VAL A 40 8.38 8.03 10.01
C VAL A 40 7.50 7.45 8.91
N PHE A 41 8.10 6.81 7.92
CA PHE A 41 7.35 6.11 6.87
C PHE A 41 6.44 5.03 7.45
N SER A 42 6.96 4.18 8.33
CA SER A 42 6.18 3.10 8.95
C SER A 42 4.97 3.61 9.75
N ARG A 43 5.15 4.68 10.54
CA ARG A 43 4.03 5.33 11.25
C ARG A 43 3.02 5.96 10.29
N THR A 44 3.49 6.65 9.26
CA THR A 44 2.62 7.27 8.26
C THR A 44 1.82 6.21 7.49
N ARG A 45 2.47 5.11 7.12
CA ARG A 45 1.83 3.96 6.47
C ARG A 45 0.73 3.36 7.37
N LYS A 46 1.00 3.19 8.67
CA LYS A 46 0.00 2.73 9.62
C LYS A 46 -1.22 3.66 9.69
N GLN A 47 -1.00 4.97 9.70
CA GLN A 47 -2.11 5.95 9.71
C GLN A 47 -2.97 5.90 8.43
N VAL A 48 -2.36 5.68 7.25
CA VAL A 48 -3.14 5.56 6.01
C VAL A 48 -3.87 4.21 5.91
N ILE A 49 -3.33 3.15 6.50
CA ILE A 49 -4.04 1.87 6.68
C ILE A 49 -5.26 2.08 7.60
N GLU A 50 -5.08 2.73 8.74
CA GLU A 50 -6.16 3.04 9.69
C GLU A 50 -7.24 3.95 9.07
N ALA A 51 -6.85 4.82 8.12
CA ALA A 51 -7.77 5.63 7.34
C ALA A 51 -8.46 4.86 6.19
N GLY A 52 -8.15 3.58 6.00
CA GLY A 52 -8.73 2.71 4.97
C GLY A 52 -8.29 3.08 3.56
N TRP A 53 -7.05 3.55 3.38
CA TRP A 53 -6.46 3.79 2.05
C TRP A 53 -5.62 2.62 1.58
N LEU A 54 -5.00 1.89 2.51
CA LEU A 54 -4.16 0.74 2.21
C LEU A 54 -4.67 -0.50 2.96
N GLU A 55 -4.56 -1.64 2.32
CA GLU A 55 -4.79 -2.94 2.94
C GLU A 55 -3.58 -3.87 2.76
N GLU A 56 -3.35 -4.74 3.75
CA GLU A 56 -2.33 -5.80 3.67
C GLU A 56 -2.86 -6.91 2.76
N THR A 57 -2.09 -7.29 1.74
CA THR A 57 -2.50 -8.31 0.76
C THR A 57 -1.92 -9.68 1.10
N GLU A 58 -0.59 -9.73 1.10
CA GLU A 58 0.19 -10.95 1.18
C GLU A 58 1.39 -10.74 2.09
N ARG A 59 1.88 -11.86 2.59
CA ARG A 59 3.08 -11.92 3.42
C ARG A 59 4.04 -12.95 2.82
N LEU A 60 5.22 -12.49 2.42
CA LEU A 60 6.30 -13.36 1.98
C LEU A 60 7.38 -13.37 3.06
N GLY A 61 7.47 -14.48 3.80
CA GLY A 61 8.36 -14.60 4.96
C GLY A 61 7.99 -13.60 6.07
N HIS A 62 8.89 -12.67 6.38
CA HIS A 62 8.67 -11.61 7.38
C HIS A 62 8.21 -10.27 6.77
N ILE A 63 8.11 -10.18 5.45
CA ILE A 63 7.73 -8.95 4.74
C ILE A 63 6.24 -8.99 4.45
N LYS A 64 5.55 -7.90 4.82
CA LYS A 64 4.14 -7.66 4.53
C LYS A 64 4.04 -6.68 3.37
N TYR A 65 3.23 -7.03 2.37
CA TYR A 65 2.94 -6.17 1.23
C TYR A 65 1.57 -5.52 1.35
N TYR A 66 1.42 -4.36 0.71
CA TYR A 66 0.25 -3.53 0.82
C TYR A 66 -0.19 -3.05 -0.56
N ARG A 67 -1.49 -2.87 -0.73
CA ARG A 67 -2.09 -2.25 -1.92
C ARG A 67 -3.03 -1.12 -1.53
N LEU A 68 -3.40 -0.29 -2.50
CA LEU A 68 -4.51 0.65 -2.35
C LEU A 68 -5.83 -0.11 -2.22
N ASP A 69 -6.69 0.34 -1.32
CA ASP A 69 -8.05 -0.17 -1.21
C ASP A 69 -8.80 0.13 -2.54
N PRO A 70 -9.25 -0.89 -3.29
CA PRO A 70 -9.95 -0.70 -4.56
C PRO A 70 -11.17 0.22 -4.45
N LYS A 71 -11.89 0.20 -3.31
CA LYS A 71 -13.07 1.05 -3.09
C LYS A 71 -12.71 2.53 -3.05
N ARG A 72 -11.50 2.87 -2.57
CA ARG A 72 -11.00 4.25 -2.55
C ARG A 72 -10.57 4.74 -3.94
N MET A 73 -10.29 3.81 -4.85
CA MET A 73 -9.97 4.09 -6.26
C MET A 73 -11.23 4.22 -7.13
N GLY A 74 -12.43 4.02 -6.56
CA GLY A 74 -13.68 4.00 -7.30
C GLY A 74 -13.92 2.67 -8.05
N GLU A 75 -13.12 1.64 -7.76
CA GLU A 75 -13.35 0.31 -8.31
C GLU A 75 -14.51 -0.36 -7.58
N ASN A 76 -15.61 -0.55 -8.30
CA ASN A 76 -16.66 -1.47 -7.87
C ASN A 76 -16.26 -2.87 -8.32
N VAL A 77 -15.83 -3.70 -7.37
CA VAL A 77 -15.57 -5.13 -7.62
C VAL A 77 -16.91 -5.80 -7.94
N VAL A 78 -17.28 -5.83 -9.23
CA VAL A 78 -18.53 -6.41 -9.72
C VAL A 78 -18.46 -7.93 -9.90
N VAL A 79 -17.25 -8.51 -9.83
CA VAL A 79 -17.02 -9.96 -9.81
C VAL A 79 -15.88 -10.26 -8.84
N PRO A 80 -16.08 -11.07 -7.78
CA PRO A 80 -14.99 -11.52 -6.93
C PRO A 80 -14.01 -12.35 -7.76
N LEU A 81 -12.74 -11.95 -7.80
CA LEU A 81 -11.68 -12.77 -8.37
C LEU A 81 -11.61 -14.11 -7.61
N ARG A 82 -11.99 -15.21 -8.28
CA ARG A 82 -11.83 -16.55 -7.75
C ARG A 82 -10.34 -16.81 -7.53
N ARG A 83 -9.91 -17.00 -6.29
CA ARG A 83 -8.58 -17.53 -5.98
C ARG A 83 -8.57 -18.99 -6.45
N ALA A 84 -7.64 -19.34 -7.34
CA ALA A 84 -7.36 -20.74 -7.63
C ALA A 84 -6.71 -21.34 -6.38
N THR A 85 -7.48 -22.15 -5.65
CA THR A 85 -6.98 -23.08 -4.63
C THR A 85 -6.12 -24.17 -5.24
#